data_AF-A0A7Y5JVM7-F1
#
_entry.id   AF-A0A7Y5JVM7-F1
#
_cell.length_a   1.000
_cell.length_b   1.000
_cell.length_c   1.000
_cell.angle_alpha   90.00
_cell.angle_beta   90.00
_cell.angle_gamma   90.00
#
_symmetry.space_group_name_H-M   'P 1'
#
loop_
_entity.id
_entity.type
_entity.pdbx_description
1 polymer ?
#
loop_
_entity_poly.entity_id
_entity_poly.type
_entity_poly.pdbx_seq_one_letter_code
_entity_poly.pdbx_strand_id
1 'polypeptide(L)'
;DPRLTTTAVLLLIYVGYLALRRVADSPTRRARWSAVIGIVGFLDVPIVHMSVVWWRSLHQEATVLRPGAPTIAGSMLATLLLAVLAFSLAYAYLMVVRLRVGRAEDRAAGTVLSTPTPRAQTPARVSAVTVTRSSRHA
;
A
#
# COMPACT_ATOMS: atom_id res chain seq x y z
N ASP A 1 26.65 -19.67 -2.20
CA ASP A 1 27.04 -18.28 -1.91
C ASP A 1 26.07 -17.71 -0.87
N PRO A 2 26.54 -17.28 0.30
CA PRO A 2 25.71 -16.67 1.35
C PRO A 2 24.86 -15.49 0.90
N ARG A 3 25.26 -14.78 -0.17
CA ARG A 3 24.49 -13.69 -0.76
C ARG A 3 23.21 -14.20 -1.42
N LEU A 4 23.29 -15.32 -2.14
CA LEU A 4 22.12 -15.90 -2.82
C LEU A 4 21.11 -16.45 -1.80
N THR A 5 21.59 -17.08 -0.73
CA THR A 5 20.70 -17.61 0.31
C THR A 5 20.04 -16.51 1.11
N THR A 6 20.79 -15.48 1.52
CA THR A 6 20.23 -14.33 2.28
C THR A 6 19.27 -13.50 1.41
N THR A 7 19.57 -13.28 0.12
CA THR A 7 18.63 -12.62 -0.80
C THR A 7 17.38 -13.46 -1.09
N ALA A 8 17.47 -14.79 -1.12
CA ALA A 8 16.31 -15.65 -1.22
C ALA A 8 15.42 -15.58 0.03
N VAL A 9 16.02 -15.51 1.23
CA VAL A 9 15.29 -15.27 2.48
C VAL A 9 14.57 -13.91 2.43
N LEU A 10 15.27 -12.84 2.02
CA LEU A 10 14.68 -11.53 1.84
C LEU A 10 13.47 -11.56 0.88
N LEU A 11 13.59 -12.27 -0.24
CA LEU A 11 12.49 -12.46 -1.19
C LEU A 11 11.28 -13.11 -0.53
N LEU A 12 11.48 -14.20 0.22
CA LEU A 12 10.40 -14.91 0.91
C LEU A 12 9.73 -14.01 1.97
N ILE A 13 10.50 -13.19 2.69
CA ILE A 13 9.96 -12.22 3.63
C ILE A 13 9.06 -11.19 2.91
N TYR A 14 9.49 -10.66 1.76
CA TYR A 14 8.71 -9.71 0.98
C TYR A 14 7.43 -10.31 0.40
N VAL A 15 7.50 -11.52 -0.17
CA VAL A 15 6.32 -12.24 -0.66
C VAL A 15 5.36 -12.54 0.50
N GLY A 16 5.88 -13.01 1.64
CA GLY A 16 5.10 -13.24 2.84
C GLY A 16 4.42 -11.97 3.36
N TYR A 17 5.11 -10.84 3.36
CA TYR A 17 4.55 -9.53 3.73
C TYR A 17 3.37 -9.14 2.83
N LEU A 18 3.53 -9.26 1.51
CA LEU A 18 2.50 -8.92 0.55
C LEU A 18 1.29 -9.87 0.66
N ALA A 19 1.53 -11.17 0.78
CA ALA A 19 0.48 -12.17 0.97
C ALA A 19 -0.32 -11.92 2.25
N LEU A 20 0.36 -11.66 3.37
CA LEU A 20 -0.28 -11.34 4.64
C LEU A 20 -1.19 -10.10 4.54
N ARG A 21 -0.74 -9.05 3.83
CA ARG A 21 -1.57 -7.85 3.61
C ARG A 21 -2.82 -8.12 2.78
N ARG A 22 -2.89 -9.21 2.02
CA ARG A 22 -4.06 -9.59 1.21
C ARG A 22 -5.01 -10.52 1.95
N VAL A 23 -4.49 -11.44 2.77
CA VAL A 23 -5.27 -12.51 3.40
C VAL A 23 -5.87 -12.11 4.75
N ALA A 24 -5.28 -11.16 5.49
CA ALA A 24 -5.74 -10.85 6.84
C ALA A 24 -7.10 -10.12 6.86
N ASP A 25 -8.12 -10.77 7.44
CA ASP A 25 -9.52 -10.30 7.47
C ASP A 25 -9.70 -9.02 8.29
N SER A 26 -9.16 -8.97 9.51
CA SER A 26 -9.33 -7.81 10.39
C SER A 26 -8.24 -6.75 10.16
N PRO A 27 -8.61 -5.46 9.98
CA PRO A 27 -7.65 -4.39 9.73
C PRO A 27 -6.58 -4.26 10.82
N THR A 28 -6.98 -4.41 12.09
CA THR A 28 -6.07 -4.29 13.24
C THR A 28 -5.06 -5.44 13.30
N ARG A 29 -5.49 -6.68 13.03
CA ARG A 29 -4.60 -7.85 13.00
C ARG A 29 -3.64 -7.71 11.83
N ARG A 30 -4.15 -7.37 10.64
CA ARG A 30 -3.32 -7.10 9.45
C ARG A 30 -2.21 -6.08 9.74
N ALA A 31 -2.55 -4.95 10.36
CA ALA A 31 -1.57 -3.91 10.69
C ALA A 31 -0.46 -4.42 11.63
N ARG A 32 -0.82 -5.13 12.70
CA ARG A 32 0.15 -5.66 13.69
C ARG A 32 1.10 -6.67 13.07
N TRP A 33 0.58 -7.68 12.38
CA TRP A 33 1.41 -8.72 11.76
C TRP A 33 2.28 -8.15 10.64
N SER A 34 1.75 -7.24 9.82
CA SER A 34 2.55 -6.56 8.80
C SER A 34 3.66 -5.72 9.41
N ALA A 35 3.44 -5.06 10.55
CA ALA A 35 4.50 -4.32 11.24
C ALA A 35 5.63 -5.24 11.70
N VAL A 36 5.30 -6.38 12.32
CA VAL A 36 6.29 -7.37 12.78
C VAL A 36 7.13 -7.89 11.61
N ILE A 37 6.48 -8.38 10.54
CA ILE A 37 7.21 -8.88 9.36
C ILE A 37 8.04 -7.76 8.71
N GLY A 38 7.52 -6.53 8.68
CA GLY A 38 8.25 -5.38 8.15
C GLY A 38 9.53 -5.08 8.94
N ILE A 39 9.49 -5.16 10.27
CA ILE A 39 10.67 -4.98 11.13
C ILE A 39 11.68 -6.11 10.89
N VAL A 40 11.21 -7.36 10.83
CA VAL A 40 12.09 -8.51 10.55
C VAL A 40 12.76 -8.36 9.19
N GLY A 41 12.03 -7.98 8.15
CA GLY A 41 12.59 -7.73 6.82
C GLY A 41 13.58 -6.57 6.79
N PHE A 42 13.37 -5.53 7.60
CA PHE A 42 14.34 -4.44 7.72
C PHE A 42 15.64 -4.90 8.36
N LEU A 43 15.57 -5.74 9.40
CA LEU A 43 16.75 -6.32 10.06
C LEU A 43 17.49 -7.32 9.16
N ASP A 44 16.82 -7.92 8.18
CA ASP A 44 17.45 -8.82 7.21
C ASP A 44 18.35 -8.07 6.22
N VAL A 45 18.06 -6.81 5.89
CA VAL A 45 18.88 -5.98 4.98
C VAL A 45 20.35 -5.87 5.41
N PRO A 46 20.69 -5.48 6.66
CA PRO A 46 22.08 -5.46 7.09
C PRO A 46 22.70 -6.86 7.15
N ILE A 47 21.92 -7.92 7.42
CA ILE A 47 22.43 -9.31 7.39
C ILE A 47 22.85 -9.68 5.95
N VAL A 48 22.01 -9.37 4.97
CA VAL A 48 22.32 -9.57 3.54
C VAL A 48 23.57 -8.77 3.14
N HIS A 49 23.69 -7.50 3.56
CA HIS A 49 24.87 -6.70 3.28
C HIS A 49 26.13 -7.30 3.92
N MET A 50 26.06 -7.67 5.19
CA MET A 50 27.19 -8.25 5.90
C MET A 50 27.57 -9.64 5.39
N SER A 51 26.65 -10.38 4.75
CA SER A 51 26.96 -11.65 4.07
C SER A 51 28.07 -11.50 3.02
N VAL A 52 28.16 -10.32 2.39
CA VAL A 52 29.20 -9.97 1.41
C VAL A 52 30.57 -9.82 2.08
N VAL A 53 30.59 -9.23 3.27
CA VAL A 53 31.82 -8.87 3.99
C VAL A 53 32.36 -10.06 4.78
N TRP A 54 31.47 -10.80 5.47
CA TRP A 54 31.84 -11.94 6.31
C TRP A 54 32.28 -13.16 5.51
N TRP A 55 31.60 -13.43 4.38
CA TRP A 55 31.96 -14.51 3.48
C TRP A 55 32.48 -13.92 2.17
N ARG A 56 33.77 -13.54 2.18
CA ARG A 56 34.52 -13.18 0.97
C ARG A 56 34.54 -14.37 0.01
N SER A 57 33.65 -14.35 -0.97
CA SER A 57 33.66 -15.27 -2.12
C SER A 57 34.60 -14.75 -3.21
N LEU A 58 34.78 -15.52 -4.30
CA LEU A 58 35.57 -15.11 -5.48
C LEU A 58 34.98 -13.91 -6.25
N HIS A 59 33.87 -13.33 -5.79
CA HIS A 59 33.20 -12.22 -6.45
C HIS A 59 33.68 -10.85 -5.95
N GLN A 60 33.70 -9.89 -6.87
CA GLN A 60 34.14 -8.51 -6.67
C GLN A 60 33.50 -7.85 -5.43
N GLU A 61 34.31 -7.08 -4.69
CA GLU A 61 33.87 -6.32 -3.52
C GLU A 61 33.11 -5.03 -3.93
N ALA A 62 32.53 -4.35 -2.94
CA ALA A 62 31.76 -3.12 -3.16
C ALA A 62 32.62 -2.00 -3.78
N THR A 63 32.13 -1.41 -4.87
CA THR A 63 32.85 -0.40 -5.66
C THR A 63 32.41 1.03 -5.36
N VAL A 64 31.21 1.20 -4.78
CA VAL A 64 30.58 2.51 -4.50
C VAL A 64 30.57 2.81 -2.99
N LEU A 65 29.99 1.94 -2.18
CA LEU A 65 29.93 2.08 -0.72
C LEU A 65 31.11 1.35 -0.07
N ARG A 66 32.30 1.94 -0.16
CA ARG A 66 33.54 1.43 0.45
C ARG A 66 34.25 2.54 1.22
N PRO A 67 35.18 2.21 2.14
CA PRO A 67 36.10 3.20 2.70
C PRO A 67 36.94 3.83 1.58
N GLY A 68 36.96 5.16 1.52
CA GLY A 68 37.66 5.94 0.49
C GLY A 68 36.80 6.31 -0.72
N ALA A 69 37.44 6.72 -1.81
CA ALA A 69 36.75 7.11 -3.04
C ALA A 69 36.16 5.87 -3.78
N PRO A 70 35.02 6.01 -4.49
CA PRO A 70 34.50 4.96 -5.35
C PRO A 70 35.53 4.54 -6.41
N THR A 71 35.66 3.23 -6.63
CA THR A 71 36.61 2.68 -7.63
C THR A 71 35.95 2.38 -8.98
N ILE A 72 34.74 2.89 -9.20
CA ILE A 72 33.96 2.72 -10.45
C ILE A 72 34.22 3.89 -11.40
N ALA A 73 34.15 3.65 -12.72
CA ALA A 73 34.29 4.70 -13.73
C ALA A 73 33.25 5.83 -13.53
N GLY A 74 33.69 7.09 -13.72
CA GLY A 74 32.84 8.27 -13.49
C GLY A 74 31.55 8.28 -14.32
N SER A 75 31.60 7.81 -15.56
CA SER A 75 30.42 7.69 -16.44
C SER A 75 29.39 6.66 -15.92
N MET A 76 29.85 5.56 -15.33
CA MET A 76 28.98 4.56 -14.72
C MET A 76 28.38 5.09 -13.42
N LEU A 77 29.17 5.81 -12.60
CA LEU A 77 28.67 6.46 -11.39
C LEU A 77 27.61 7.50 -11.71
N ALA A 78 27.83 8.34 -12.72
CA ALA A 78 26.85 9.33 -13.17
C ALA A 78 25.54 8.68 -13.62
N THR A 79 25.63 7.60 -14.42
CA THR A 79 24.46 6.81 -14.83
C THR A 79 23.71 6.22 -13.63
N LEU A 80 24.45 5.67 -12.65
CA LEU A 80 23.86 5.13 -11.42
C LEU A 80 23.12 6.21 -10.63
N LEU A 81 23.73 7.38 -10.43
CA LEU A 81 23.12 8.48 -9.68
C LEU A 81 21.88 9.04 -10.40
N LEU A 82 21.94 9.17 -11.73
CA LEU A 82 20.79 9.57 -12.54
C LEU A 82 19.64 8.57 -12.41
N ALA A 83 19.94 7.27 -12.47
CA ALA A 83 18.93 6.22 -12.27
C ALA A 83 18.32 6.29 -10.86
N VAL A 84 19.14 6.42 -9.81
CA VAL A 84 18.66 6.59 -8.43
C VAL A 84 17.72 7.79 -8.32
N LEU A 85 18.10 8.93 -8.89
CA LEU A 85 17.27 10.13 -8.89
C LEU A 85 15.95 9.90 -9.63
N ALA A 86 16.01 9.35 -10.85
CA ALA A 86 14.83 9.09 -11.68
C ALA A 86 13.84 8.14 -10.99
N PHE A 87 14.31 7.02 -10.45
CA PHE A 87 13.46 6.07 -9.73
C PHE A 87 12.93 6.64 -8.41
N SER A 88 13.69 7.50 -7.72
CA SER A 88 13.22 8.19 -6.51
C SER A 88 12.09 9.17 -6.82
N LEU A 89 12.21 9.94 -7.91
CA LEU A 89 11.16 10.84 -8.38
C LEU A 89 9.92 10.07 -8.83
N ALA A 90 10.11 8.96 -9.57
CA ALA A 90 9.02 8.08 -9.97
C ALA A 90 8.28 7.50 -8.74
N TYR A 91 9.03 7.03 -7.75
CA TYR A 91 8.46 6.56 -6.48
C TYR A 91 7.68 7.67 -5.76
N ALA A 92 8.25 8.87 -5.62
CA ALA A 92 7.59 9.99 -4.96
C ALA A 92 6.28 10.37 -5.67
N TYR A 93 6.30 10.42 -7.00
CA TYR A 93 5.09 10.65 -7.80
C TYR A 93 4.02 9.58 -7.55
N LEU A 94 4.38 8.29 -7.64
CA LEU A 94 3.45 7.19 -7.40
C LEU A 94 2.91 7.19 -5.97
N MET A 95 3.73 7.57 -4.99
CA MET A 95 3.30 7.72 -3.59
C MET A 95 2.26 8.83 -3.45
N VAL A 96 2.48 10.00 -4.06
CA VAL A 96 1.49 11.09 -4.06
C VAL A 96 0.18 10.63 -4.70
N VAL A 97 0.24 9.93 -5.82
CA VAL A 97 -0.96 9.36 -6.47
C VAL A 97 -1.68 8.39 -5.53
N ARG A 98 -0.96 7.46 -4.88
CA ARG A 98 -1.55 6.49 -3.95
C ARG A 98 -2.23 7.16 -2.75
N LEU A 99 -1.65 8.24 -2.23
CA LEU A 99 -2.24 9.04 -1.15
C LEU A 99 -3.47 9.83 -1.62
N ARG A 100 -3.46 10.35 -2.86
CA ARG A 100 -4.64 11.01 -3.44
C ARG A 100 -5.80 10.03 -3.62
N VAL A 101 -5.53 8.82 -4.08
CA VAL A 101 -6.51 7.73 -4.20
C VAL A 101 -7.09 7.38 -2.83
N GLY A 102 -6.23 7.16 -1.82
CA GLY A 102 -6.71 6.85 -0.46
C GLY A 102 -7.62 7.95 0.12
N ARG A 103 -7.23 9.23 -0.02
CA ARG A 103 -8.08 10.35 0.42
C ARG A 103 -9.39 10.46 -0.37
N ALA A 104 -9.44 10.02 -1.63
CA ALA A 104 -10.67 10.01 -2.42
C ALA A 104 -11.61 8.89 -1.95
N GLU A 105 -11.07 7.71 -1.65
CA GLU A 105 -11.80 6.58 -1.06
C GLU A 105 -12.42 6.98 0.30
N ASP A 106 -11.64 7.62 1.18
CA ASP A 106 -12.10 8.09 2.49
C ASP A 106 -13.26 9.11 2.37
N ARG A 107 -13.15 10.06 1.43
CA ARG A 107 -14.22 11.05 1.16
C ARG A 107 -15.48 10.40 0.63
N ALA A 108 -15.36 9.46 -0.31
CA ALA A 108 -16.51 8.75 -0.86
C ALA A 108 -17.26 7.95 0.22
N ALA A 109 -16.53 7.28 1.12
CA ALA A 109 -17.12 6.58 2.26
C ALA A 109 -17.86 7.53 3.21
N GLY A 110 -17.31 8.73 3.47
CA GLY A 110 -17.96 9.76 4.28
C GLY A 110 -19.28 10.26 3.68
N THR A 111 -19.33 10.48 2.36
CA THR A 111 -20.55 10.93 1.66
C THR A 111 -21.70 9.92 1.79
N VAL A 112 -21.40 8.62 1.65
CA VAL A 112 -22.40 7.55 1.79
C VAL A 112 -23.03 7.54 3.18
N LEU A 113 -22.24 7.75 4.23
CA LEU A 113 -22.74 7.81 5.62
C LEU A 113 -23.56 9.07 5.93
N SER A 114 -23.32 10.16 5.19
CA SER A 114 -24.03 11.44 5.37
C SER A 114 -25.32 11.55 4.55
N THR A 115 -25.62 10.59 3.67
CA THR A 115 -26.86 10.58 2.89
C THR A 115 -28.02 10.35 3.86
N PRO A 116 -28.93 11.32 4.08
CA PRO A 116 -30.08 11.09 4.92
C PRO A 116 -30.89 9.97 4.28
N THR A 117 -31.08 8.86 4.99
CA THR A 117 -32.07 7.85 4.60
C THR A 117 -33.35 8.61 4.29
N PRO A 118 -33.93 8.50 3.08
CA PRO A 118 -35.23 9.07 2.81
C PRO A 118 -36.15 8.46 3.87
N ARG A 119 -36.51 9.23 4.90
CA ARG A 119 -37.56 8.82 5.84
C ARG A 119 -38.70 8.49 4.93
N ALA A 120 -39.17 7.24 4.98
CA ALA A 120 -40.40 6.85 4.31
C ALA A 120 -41.40 7.96 4.61
N GLN A 121 -41.70 8.79 3.61
CA GLN A 121 -42.78 9.74 3.70
C GLN A 121 -43.96 8.82 3.94
N THR A 122 -44.44 8.74 5.18
CA THR A 122 -45.66 8.02 5.50
C THR A 122 -46.68 8.56 4.50
N PRO A 123 -47.17 7.75 3.54
CA PRO A 123 -48.10 8.27 2.56
C PRO A 123 -49.25 8.85 3.37
N ALA A 124 -49.43 10.16 3.25
CA ALA A 124 -50.46 10.89 3.94
C ALA A 124 -51.76 10.11 3.73
N ARG A 125 -52.40 9.71 4.83
CA ARG A 125 -53.69 9.01 4.82
C ARG A 125 -54.58 9.72 3.81
N VAL A 126 -54.91 9.04 2.72
CA VAL A 126 -55.97 9.46 1.81
C VAL A 126 -57.25 9.38 2.64
N SER A 127 -57.67 10.52 3.18
CA SER A 127 -58.96 10.66 3.84
C SER A 127 -60.02 10.32 2.80
N ALA A 128 -60.68 9.18 3.01
CA ALA A 128 -61.81 8.74 2.22
C ALA A 128 -62.88 9.84 2.24
N VAL A 129 -63.02 10.54 1.12
CA VAL A 129 -64.15 11.45 0.89
C VAL A 129 -65.37 10.57 0.69
N THR A 130 -66.16 10.45 1.75
CA THR A 130 -67.49 9.86 1.74
C THR A 130 -68.39 10.72 0.83
N VAL A 131 -68.61 10.27 -0.41
CA VAL A 131 -69.64 10.81 -1.29
C VAL A 131 -70.98 10.27 -0.83
N THR A 132 -71.66 11.04 0.02
CA THR A 132 -73.07 10.81 0.36
C THR A 132 -73.99 11.50 -0.64
N ARG A 133 -74.90 10.69 -1.19
CA ARG A 133 -76.31 11.00 -1.46
C ARG A 133 -76.63 11.89 -2.68
N SER A 134 -77.45 11.34 -3.60
CA SER A 134 -78.84 11.80 -3.75
C SER A 134 -79.53 11.11 -4.93
N SER A 135 -80.40 10.16 -4.61
CA SER A 135 -81.53 9.74 -5.46
C SER A 135 -82.39 10.94 -5.84
N ARG A 136 -82.82 11.08 -7.10
CA ARG A 136 -84.07 11.75 -7.50
C ARG A 136 -84.42 11.44 -8.98
N HIS A 137 -85.62 10.88 -9.14
CA HIS A 137 -86.59 10.99 -10.26
C HIS A 137 -86.12 10.95 -11.72
N ALA A 138 -86.59 9.95 -12.48
CA ALA A 138 -87.83 10.04 -13.28
C ALA A 138 -88.25 8.64 -13.75
#